data_AF-A0A956ZBS3-F1
#
_entry.id   AF-A0A956ZBS3-F1
#
_cell.length_a   1.000
_cell.length_b   1.000
_cell.length_c   1.000
_cell.angle_alpha   90.00
_cell.angle_beta   90.00
_cell.angle_gamma   90.00
#
_symmetry.space_group_name_H-M   'P 1'
#
loop_
_entity.id
_entity.type
_entity.pdbx_description
1 polymer ?
#
loop_
_entity_poly.entity_id
_entity_poly.type
_entity_poly.pdbx_seq_one_letter_code
_entity_poly.pdbx_strand_id
1 'polypeptide(L)' 'RMRTLYYAFQEFYGISPINFLRLLRLTKARKDLLEADPKKTSVTDVAAKWHFWHFGRFSVEYKNIYGESPSATLGKARP' A
#
# COMPACT_ATOMS: atom_id res chain seq x y z
N ARG A 1 11.31 -2.24 26.01
CA ARG A 1 10.00 -1.69 25.56
C ARG A 1 9.79 -1.69 24.03
N MET A 2 10.46 -2.55 23.25
CA MET A 2 10.01 -2.90 21.87
C MET A 2 9.31 -4.27 21.82
N ARG A 3 9.72 -5.19 22.69
CA ARG A 3 9.12 -6.52 22.84
C ARG A 3 7.60 -6.46 23.08
N THR A 4 7.11 -5.59 23.96
CA THR A 4 5.68 -5.50 24.28
C THR A 4 4.81 -5.11 23.09
N LEU A 5 5.26 -4.16 22.26
CA LEU A 5 4.53 -3.77 21.04
C LEU A 5 4.58 -4.89 19.99
N TYR A 6 5.74 -5.53 19.83
CA TYR A 6 5.88 -6.66 18.91
C TYR A 6 4.99 -7.84 19.32
N TYR A 7 4.99 -8.22 20.60
CA TYR A 7 4.15 -9.31 21.11
C TYR A 7 2.67 -8.98 21.02
N ALA A 8 2.26 -7.74 21.33
CA ALA A 8 0.86 -7.32 21.14
C ALA A 8 0.42 -7.42 19.67
N PHE A 9 1.27 -7.04 18.71
CA PHE A 9 0.93 -7.18 17.30
C PHE A 9 0.87 -8.64 16.83
N GLN A 10 1.75 -9.49 17.35
CA GLN A 10 1.68 -10.93 17.09
C GLN A 10 0.42 -11.56 17.70
N GLU A 11 0.07 -11.19 18.93
CA GLU A 11 -1.07 -11.73 19.67
C GLU A 11 -2.42 -11.28 19.09
N PHE A 12 -2.55 -9.99 18.71
CA PHE A 12 -3.81 -9.43 18.20
C PHE A 12 -3.97 -9.51 16.68
N TYR A 13 -2.88 -9.45 15.91
CA TYR A 13 -2.94 -9.35 14.44
C TYR A 13 -2.16 -10.46 13.70
N GLY A 14 -1.41 -11.33 14.40
CA GLY A 14 -0.62 -12.40 13.79
C GLY A 14 0.55 -11.92 12.91
N ILE A 15 0.78 -10.61 12.79
CA ILE A 15 1.80 -10.01 11.91
C ILE A 15 2.71 -9.05 12.69
N SER A 16 3.91 -8.81 12.16
CA SER A 16 4.81 -7.85 12.79
C SER A 16 4.25 -6.43 12.66
N PRO A 17 4.58 -5.51 13.59
CA PRO A 17 4.18 -4.10 13.48
C PRO A 17 4.57 -3.47 12.14
N ILE A 18 5.72 -3.85 11.58
CA ILE A 18 6.21 -3.36 10.28
C ILE A 18 5.32 -3.85 9.13
N ASN A 19 4.88 -5.11 9.17
CA ASN A 19 3.97 -5.66 8.17
C ASN A 19 2.59 -4.99 8.24
N PHE A 20 2.10 -4.71 9.46
CA PHE A 20 0.85 -3.96 9.63
C PHE A 20 0.95 -2.55 9.06
N LEU A 21 2.04 -1.82 9.36
CA LEU A 21 2.27 -0.48 8.80
C LEU A 21 2.37 -0.52 7.28
N ARG A 22 2.99 -1.55 6.69
CA ARG A 22 2.99 -1.75 5.23
C ARG A 22 1.59 -1.96 4.69
N LEU A 23 0.78 -2.82 5.30
CA LEU A 23 -0.59 -3.06 4.87
C LEU A 23 -1.44 -1.78 4.91
N LEU A 24 -1.27 -0.98 5.97
CA LEU A 24 -1.91 0.31 6.11
C LEU A 24 -1.51 1.26 4.97
N ARG A 25 -0.22 1.33 4.64
CA ARG A 25 0.30 2.13 3.51
C ARG A 25 -0.24 1.64 2.17
N LEU A 26 -0.30 0.32 1.93
CA LEU A 26 -0.89 -0.25 0.71
C LEU A 26 -2.39 0.09 0.60
N THR A 27 -3.12 0.06 1.72
CA THR A 27 -4.55 0.43 1.77
C THR A 27 -4.75 1.90 1.41
N LYS A 28 -3.92 2.78 1.95
CA LYS A 28 -3.97 4.21 1.65
C LYS A 28 -3.55 4.52 0.21
N ALA A 29 -2.53 3.85 -0.31
CA ALA A 29 -2.12 3.96 -1.70
C ALA A 29 -3.25 3.52 -2.65
N ARG A 30 -3.95 2.41 -2.38
CA ARG A 30 -5.11 1.98 -3.16
C ARG A 30 -6.21 3.04 -3.18
N LYS A 31 -6.53 3.62 -2.03
CA LYS A 31 -7.53 4.68 -1.92
C LYS A 31 -7.17 5.86 -2.81
N ASP A 32 -5.94 6.37 -2.70
CA ASP A 32 -5.46 7.48 -3.51
C ASP A 32 -5.48 7.15 -5.01
N LEU A 33 -5.13 5.93 -5.41
CA LEU A 33 -5.19 5.51 -6.82
C LEU A 33 -6.63 5.50 -7.36
N LEU A 34 -7.62 5.09 -6.55
CA LEU A 34 -9.03 5.03 -6.95
C LEU A 34 -9.70 6.42 -7.03
N GLU A 35 -9.19 7.39 -6.28
CA GLU A 35 -9.72 8.76 -6.18
C GLU A 35 -8.93 9.77 -7.05
N ALA A 36 -7.84 9.34 -7.69
CA ALA A 36 -6.97 10.21 -8.51
C ALA A 36 -7.49 10.43 -9.93
N ASP A 37 -7.11 11.56 -10.54
CA ASP A 37 -7.24 11.77 -11.98
C ASP A 37 -6.09 11.03 -12.71
N PRO A 38 -6.38 10.01 -13.54
CA PRO A 38 -5.37 9.24 -14.25
C PRO A 38 -4.53 10.06 -15.23
N LYS A 39 -5.01 11.25 -15.65
CA LYS A 39 -4.27 12.16 -16.53
C LYS A 39 -3.24 13.01 -15.80
N LYS A 40 -3.37 13.14 -14.47
CA LYS A 40 -2.53 14.03 -13.64
C LYS A 40 -1.68 13.29 -12.60
N THR A 41 -1.98 12.02 -12.34
CA THR A 41 -1.34 11.23 -11.30
C THR A 41 -0.61 10.04 -11.91
N SER A 42 0.59 9.75 -11.42
CA SER A 42 1.27 8.49 -11.73
C SER A 42 1.25 7.52 -10.55
N VAL A 43 1.37 6.22 -10.85
CA VAL A 43 1.55 5.18 -9.81
C VAL A 43 2.78 5.46 -8.95
N THR A 44 3.85 5.98 -9.55
CA THR A 44 5.11 6.29 -8.87
C THR A 44 4.92 7.38 -7.82
N ASP A 45 4.16 8.43 -8.14
CA ASP A 45 3.89 9.54 -7.20
C ASP A 45 3.09 9.04 -5.99
N VAL A 46 2.08 8.18 -6.22
CA VAL A 46 1.31 7.58 -5.13
C VAL A 46 2.17 6.65 -4.29
N ALA A 47 3.03 5.83 -4.92
CA ALA A 47 3.95 4.96 -4.20
C ALA A 47 4.92 5.76 -3.32
N ALA A 48 5.50 6.83 -3.85
CA ALA A 48 6.41 7.71 -3.12
C ALA A 48 5.69 8.44 -1.96
N LYS A 49 4.46 8.94 -2.18
CA LYS A 49 3.63 9.57 -1.14
C LYS A 49 3.40 8.64 0.06
N TRP A 50 3.23 7.34 -0.19
CA TRP A 50 3.08 6.33 0.86
C TRP A 50 4.40 5.64 1.26
N HIS A 51 5.53 6.27 0.94
CA HIS A 51 6.88 5.91 1.36
C HIS A 51 7.37 4.54 0.85
N PHE A 52 6.92 4.14 -0.34
CA PHE A 52 7.50 3.00 -1.06
C PHE A 52 8.60 3.49 -2.00
N TRP A 53 9.85 3.10 -1.71
CA TRP A 53 11.02 3.49 -2.51
C TRP A 53 11.48 2.42 -3.51
N HIS A 54 10.89 1.22 -3.44
CA HIS A 54 11.12 0.13 -4.38
C HIS A 54 9.85 -0.15 -5.18
N PHE A 55 9.63 0.62 -6.25
CA PHE A 55 8.35 0.63 -6.99
C PHE A 55 7.95 -0.73 -7.59
N GLY A 56 8.92 -1.53 -8.01
CA GLY A 56 8.67 -2.91 -8.47
C GLY A 56 8.14 -3.80 -7.35
N ARG A 57 8.76 -3.75 -6.15
CA ARG A 57 8.29 -4.52 -4.98
C ARG A 57 6.91 -4.04 -4.52
N PHE A 58 6.68 -2.73 -4.49
CA PHE A 58 5.36 -2.16 -4.23
C PHE A 58 4.31 -2.72 -5.20
N SER A 59 4.60 -2.76 -6.49
CA SER A 59 3.65 -3.24 -7.50
C SER A 59 3.33 -4.73 -7.35
N VAL A 60 4.34 -5.55 -7.02
CA VAL A 60 4.15 -6.98 -6.72
C VAL A 60 3.35 -7.19 -5.45
N GLU A 61 3.71 -6.53 -4.35
CA GLU A 61 3.00 -6.64 -3.07
C GLU A 61 1.55 -6.16 -3.19
N TYR A 62 1.33 -5.03 -3.87
CA TYR A 62 0.01 -4.50 -4.16
C TYR A 62 -0.85 -5.51 -4.92
N LYS A 63 -0.30 -6.10 -6.01
CA LYS A 63 -1.01 -7.11 -6.81
C LYS A 63 -1.34 -8.35 -5.99
N ASN A 64 -0.44 -8.80 -5.12
CA ASN A 64 -0.67 -9.96 -4.26
C ASN A 64 -1.84 -9.72 -3.28
N ILE A 65 -2.05 -8.49 -2.81
CA ILE A 65 -3.12 -8.16 -1.88
C ILE A 65 -4.45 -7.88 -2.58
N TYR A 66 -4.43 -7.17 -3.72
CA TYR A 66 -5.65 -6.67 -4.36
C TYR A 66 -6.04 -7.38 -5.67
N GLY A 67 -5.23 -8.32 -6.13
CA GLY A 67 -5.48 -9.09 -7.35
C GLY A 67 -5.26 -8.32 -8.67
N GLU A 68 -4.88 -7.04 -8.61
CA GLU A 68 -4.64 -6.19 -9.77
C GLU A 68 -3.42 -5.29 -9.57
N SER A 69 -2.82 -4.77 -10.66
CA SER A 69 -1.71 -3.84 -10.54
C SER A 69 -2.18 -2.45 -10.07
N PRO A 70 -1.27 -1.64 -9.48
CA PRO A 70 -1.56 -0.24 -9.17
C PRO A 70 -2.01 0.56 -10.39
N SER A 71 -1.42 0.30 -11.57
CA SER A 71 -1.80 0.94 -12.84
C SER A 71 -3.21 0.58 -13.28
N ALA A 72 -3.62 -0.68 -13.12
CA ALA A 72 -4.98 -1.10 -13.39
C ALA A 72 -5.98 -0.46 -12.42
N THR A 73 -5.60 -0.28 -11.15
CA THR A 73 -6.43 0.45 -10.18
C THR A 73 -6.59 1.91 -10.59
N LEU A 74 -5.49 2.60 -10.92
CA LEU A 74 -5.54 4.00 -11.35
C LEU A 74 -6.37 4.17 -12.63
N GLY A 75 -6.28 3.22 -13.58
CA GLY A 75 -7.11 3.24 -14.78
C GLY A 75 -8.62 3.10 -14.52
N LYS A 76 -9.03 2.65 -13.34
CA LYS A 76 -10.44 2.57 -12.91
C LYS A 76 -10.92 3.82 -12.16
N ALA A 77 -10.01 4.74 -11.84
CA ALA A 77 -10.36 5.95 -11.13
C ALA A 77 -11.35 6.77 -11.97
N ARG A 78 -12.36 7.33 -11.31
CA ARG A 78 -13.36 8.15 -11.99
C ARG A 78 -12.71 9.50 -12.32
N PRO A 79 -12.85 10.00 -13.56
CA PRO A 79 -12.30 11.30 -13.96
C PRO A 79 -12.92 12.47 -13.18
#